data_AF-A0A6N6MGB5-F1
#
_entry.id   AF-A0A6N6MGB5-F1
#
_cell.length_a   1.000
_cell.length_b   1.000
_cell.length_c   1.000
_cell.angle_alpha   90.00
_cell.angle_beta   90.00
_cell.angle_gamma   90.00
#
_symmetry.space_group_name_H-M   'P 1'
#
loop_
_entity.id
_entity.type
_entity.pdbx_description
1 polymer ?
#
loop_
_entity_poly.entity_id
_entity_poly.type
_entity_poly.pdbx_seq_one_letter_code
_entity_poly.pdbx_strand_id
1 'polypeptide(L)'
;MGRKMRPLKIVICDDTNRPLSDLVNDLQALAPEGSPEIKVISGAAINPIARELEARRRWAAHVSNPPQPGAQAPIAWGTHAFDEVDILILDYNFIELEDVWGLTGQRLAYLARCYSNCKYIVVLNQFGTNRFDLTLRGHPETHADLHIGSEQLTNPGLWRSDGWSEFRPWSWPVLPDAVARLECRIAQVTDALDAPVMEWLGLEHARAGLPRTVLQFLKDDRTTFKRFIYESGHGFESTDREFDQASLPRIAASRIAKWLEYLVFAGQDLLIDVPRLISRFPSLIGTESFTRLQGRQLTPAVTTGLGLREELIADHAYPRRDWLSRAAWFRTRVMDEQRLPENAEDRPSETDLRFCEDTSSFLERNSTRGFVADLASPYVQRFVRRPGFDGVEYQPSIRFSL
;
A
#
# COMPACT_ATOMS: atom_id res chain seq x y z
N MET A 1 -9.92 22.05 12.49
CA MET A 1 -11.24 22.05 11.80
C MET A 1 -11.47 20.65 11.26
N GLY A 2 -12.44 19.91 11.79
CA GLY A 2 -12.76 18.56 11.29
C GLY A 2 -13.43 18.67 9.92
N ARG A 3 -12.75 18.25 8.86
CA ARG A 3 -13.36 18.13 7.53
C ARG A 3 -14.40 17.03 7.64
N LYS A 4 -15.69 17.37 7.49
CA LYS A 4 -16.78 16.39 7.47
C LYS A 4 -16.47 15.39 6.34
N MET A 5 -16.09 14.16 6.70
CA MET A 5 -15.77 13.15 5.70
C MET A 5 -17.07 12.77 5.00
N ARG A 6 -17.04 12.74 3.67
CA ARG A 6 -18.14 12.17 2.90
C ARG A 6 -18.15 10.64 3.11
N PRO A 7 -19.31 9.98 3.03
CA PRO A 7 -19.38 8.53 3.05
C PRO A 7 -18.44 7.90 2.01
N LEU A 8 -17.77 6.81 2.39
CA LEU A 8 -16.93 6.04 1.48
C LEU A 8 -17.83 5.22 0.54
N LYS A 9 -17.52 5.26 -0.76
CA LYS A 9 -18.14 4.38 -1.75
C LYS A 9 -17.29 3.13 -1.95
N ILE A 10 -17.80 1.99 -1.51
CA ILE A 10 -17.11 0.70 -1.54
C ILE A 10 -17.83 -0.22 -2.53
N VAL A 11 -17.08 -0.83 -3.44
CA VAL A 11 -17.61 -1.87 -4.33
C VAL A 11 -16.88 -3.18 -4.07
N ILE A 12 -17.62 -4.26 -3.87
CA ILE A 12 -17.10 -5.62 -3.70
C ILE A 12 -17.47 -6.41 -4.95
N CYS A 13 -16.48 -7.00 -5.61
CA CYS A 13 -16.66 -7.92 -6.73
C CYS A 13 -16.23 -9.32 -6.32
N ASP A 14 -17.15 -10.27 -6.40
CA ASP A 14 -16.99 -11.66 -5.99
C ASP A 14 -17.71 -12.55 -7.00
N ASP A 15 -17.10 -13.63 -7.46
CA ASP A 15 -17.73 -14.50 -8.46
C ASP A 15 -18.84 -15.38 -7.89
N THR A 16 -18.91 -15.54 -6.57
CA THR A 16 -19.90 -16.39 -5.94
C THR A 16 -21.29 -15.74 -5.96
N ASN A 17 -22.32 -16.56 -6.18
CA ASN A 17 -23.71 -16.12 -6.03
C ASN A 17 -24.17 -16.07 -4.56
N ARG A 18 -23.26 -16.33 -3.61
CA ARG A 18 -23.61 -16.37 -2.18
C ARG A 18 -23.82 -14.94 -1.66
N PRO A 19 -24.84 -14.71 -0.81
CA PRO A 19 -25.00 -13.41 -0.17
C PRO A 19 -23.77 -13.06 0.66
N LEU A 20 -23.17 -11.90 0.38
CA LEU A 20 -22.10 -11.31 1.19
C LEU A 20 -22.66 -10.38 2.29
N SER A 21 -23.88 -10.63 2.76
CA SER A 21 -24.58 -9.76 3.72
C SER A 21 -23.80 -9.57 5.01
N ASP A 22 -23.19 -10.63 5.51
CA ASP A 22 -22.46 -10.60 6.78
C ASP A 22 -21.21 -9.72 6.65
N LEU A 23 -20.45 -9.91 5.57
CA LEU A 23 -19.31 -9.04 5.25
C LEU A 23 -19.72 -7.58 5.10
N VAL A 24 -20.83 -7.30 4.40
CA VAL A 24 -21.35 -5.94 4.24
C VAL A 24 -21.69 -5.33 5.61
N ASN A 25 -22.37 -6.08 6.48
CA ASN A 25 -22.72 -5.63 7.82
C ASN A 25 -21.47 -5.34 8.67
N ASP A 26 -20.48 -6.23 8.61
CA ASP A 26 -19.21 -6.07 9.32
C ASP A 26 -18.47 -4.81 8.86
N LEU A 27 -18.38 -4.59 7.54
CA LEU A 27 -17.73 -3.41 6.98
C LEU A 27 -18.48 -2.11 7.31
N GLN A 28 -19.81 -2.14 7.33
CA GLN A 28 -20.63 -1.01 7.78
C GLN A 28 -20.38 -0.67 9.25
N ALA A 29 -20.17 -1.67 10.11
CA ALA A 29 -19.87 -1.46 11.52
C ALA A 29 -18.43 -0.94 11.74
N LEU A 30 -17.49 -1.28 10.85
CA LEU A 30 -16.08 -0.93 10.99
C LEU A 30 -15.71 0.45 10.43
N ALA A 31 -16.34 0.86 9.34
CA ALA A 31 -16.05 2.12 8.67
C ALA A 31 -16.23 3.35 9.59
N PRO A 32 -15.41 4.41 9.43
CA PRO A 32 -15.47 5.62 10.25
C PRO A 32 -16.80 6.38 10.09
N GLU A 33 -17.03 7.40 10.92
CA GLU A 33 -18.29 8.16 10.98
C GLU A 33 -18.85 8.56 9.59
N GLY A 34 -20.04 8.05 9.29
CA GLY A 34 -20.71 8.13 7.98
C GLY A 34 -20.86 6.74 7.38
N SER A 35 -22.08 6.21 7.36
CA SER A 35 -22.35 4.86 6.82
C SER A 35 -21.79 4.73 5.41
N PRO A 36 -20.84 3.81 5.16
CA PRO A 36 -20.29 3.62 3.83
C PRO A 36 -21.40 3.15 2.88
N GLU A 37 -21.36 3.62 1.65
CA GLU A 37 -22.19 3.09 0.57
C GLU A 37 -21.48 1.84 0.02
N ILE A 38 -21.94 0.66 0.44
CA ILE A 38 -21.36 -0.62 0.00
C ILE A 38 -22.26 -1.25 -1.06
N LYS A 39 -21.71 -1.50 -2.24
CA LYS A 39 -22.36 -2.21 -3.34
C LYS A 39 -21.64 -3.52 -3.61
N VAL A 40 -22.38 -4.62 -3.64
CA VAL A 40 -21.88 -5.93 -4.05
C VAL A 40 -22.25 -6.17 -5.51
N ILE A 41 -21.28 -6.63 -6.29
CA ILE A 41 -21.45 -7.04 -7.68
C ILE A 41 -20.97 -8.49 -7.77
N SER A 42 -21.92 -9.41 -7.89
CA SER A 42 -21.62 -10.84 -7.82
C SER A 42 -21.91 -11.60 -9.11
N GLY A 43 -21.22 -12.71 -9.29
CA GLY A 43 -21.45 -13.65 -10.39
C GLY A 43 -21.42 -12.98 -11.76
N ALA A 44 -22.35 -13.37 -12.64
CA ALA A 44 -22.40 -12.90 -14.02
C ALA A 44 -22.52 -11.37 -14.19
N ALA A 45 -22.89 -10.62 -13.14
CA ALA A 45 -22.94 -9.15 -13.18
C ALA A 45 -21.55 -8.50 -13.29
N ILE A 46 -20.47 -9.24 -13.00
CA ILE A 46 -19.08 -8.76 -13.17
C ILE A 46 -18.72 -8.67 -14.67
N ASN A 47 -19.23 -9.59 -15.50
CA ASN A 47 -18.92 -9.66 -16.92
C ASN A 47 -19.19 -8.36 -17.70
N PRO A 48 -20.38 -7.74 -17.63
CA PRO A 48 -20.64 -6.49 -18.35
C PRO A 48 -19.71 -5.36 -17.91
N ILE A 49 -19.37 -5.27 -16.61
CA ILE A 49 -18.47 -4.24 -16.07
C ILE A 49 -17.06 -4.41 -16.62
N ALA A 50 -16.53 -5.64 -16.60
CA ALA A 50 -15.24 -5.93 -17.19
C ALA A 50 -15.21 -5.63 -18.70
N ARG A 51 -16.30 -5.95 -19.42
CA ARG A 51 -16.46 -5.66 -20.85
C ARG A 51 -16.49 -4.16 -21.15
N GLU A 52 -17.12 -3.35 -20.30
CA GLU A 52 -17.15 -1.89 -20.45
C GLU A 52 -15.75 -1.27 -20.30
N LEU A 53 -14.96 -1.70 -19.30
CA LEU A 53 -13.58 -1.25 -19.15
C LEU A 53 -12.68 -1.74 -20.29
N GLU A 54 -12.87 -2.98 -20.73
CA GLU A 54 -12.18 -3.54 -21.88
C GLU A 54 -12.51 -2.77 -23.17
N ALA A 55 -13.75 -2.30 -23.33
CA ALA A 55 -14.14 -1.44 -24.44
C ALA A 55 -13.42 -0.09 -24.41
N ARG A 56 -13.30 0.56 -23.23
CA ARG A 56 -12.49 1.77 -23.05
C ARG A 56 -11.02 1.54 -23.41
N ARG A 57 -10.45 0.42 -22.95
CA ARG A 57 -9.08 -0.01 -23.27
C ARG A 57 -8.86 -0.15 -24.77
N ARG A 58 -9.71 -0.95 -25.44
CA ARG A 58 -9.58 -1.21 -26.88
C ARG A 58 -9.74 0.07 -27.67
N TRP A 59 -10.71 0.91 -27.31
CA TRP A 59 -10.91 2.21 -27.93
C TRP A 59 -9.66 3.09 -27.81
N ALA A 60 -9.06 3.18 -26.61
CA ALA A 60 -7.83 3.94 -26.39
C ALA A 60 -6.66 3.41 -27.22
N ALA A 61 -6.47 2.09 -27.30
CA ALA A 61 -5.44 1.46 -28.12
C ALA A 61 -5.64 1.73 -29.62
N HIS A 62 -6.90 1.84 -30.08
CA HIS A 62 -7.26 2.15 -31.45
C HIS A 62 -7.24 3.64 -31.78
N VAL A 63 -6.92 4.57 -30.88
CA VAL A 63 -6.79 6.00 -31.26
C VAL A 63 -5.72 6.20 -32.36
N SER A 64 -4.79 5.25 -32.52
CA SER A 64 -3.81 5.23 -33.62
C SER A 64 -4.34 4.66 -34.95
N ASN A 65 -5.52 4.02 -34.99
CA ASN A 65 -6.16 3.41 -36.17
C ASN A 65 -7.69 3.65 -36.14
N PRO A 66 -8.30 4.37 -37.10
CA PRO A 66 -9.70 4.79 -37.01
C PRO A 66 -10.62 3.61 -36.69
N PRO A 67 -11.57 3.77 -35.74
CA PRO A 67 -12.50 2.71 -35.37
C PRO A 67 -13.27 2.24 -36.61
N GLN A 68 -13.53 0.93 -36.70
CA GLN A 68 -14.32 0.41 -37.81
C GLN A 68 -15.68 1.12 -37.88
N PRO A 69 -16.18 1.46 -39.09
CA PRO A 69 -17.51 2.04 -39.24
C PRO A 69 -18.56 1.17 -38.53
N GLY A 70 -19.27 1.76 -37.55
CA GLY A 70 -20.27 1.06 -36.74
C GLY A 70 -19.79 0.59 -35.36
N ALA A 71 -18.51 0.79 -34.99
CA ALA A 71 -18.06 0.56 -33.63
C ALA A 71 -18.79 1.51 -32.66
N GLN A 72 -19.47 0.94 -31.67
CA GLN A 72 -20.12 1.72 -30.62
C GLN A 72 -19.05 2.41 -29.77
N ALA A 73 -19.22 3.73 -29.55
CA ALA A 73 -18.33 4.47 -28.67
C ALA A 73 -18.38 3.88 -27.24
N PRO A 74 -17.24 3.75 -26.55
CA PRO A 74 -17.25 3.29 -25.17
C PRO A 74 -17.97 4.30 -24.27
N ILE A 75 -18.45 3.82 -23.13
CA ILE A 75 -19.11 4.67 -22.14
C ILE A 75 -18.15 5.77 -21.64
N ALA A 76 -18.69 6.99 -21.51
CA ALA A 76 -17.93 8.16 -21.07
C ALA A 76 -17.46 8.04 -19.61
N TRP A 77 -16.46 8.82 -19.22
CA TRP A 77 -16.04 8.91 -17.81
C TRP A 77 -17.18 9.41 -16.91
N GLY A 78 -17.17 8.94 -15.66
CA GLY A 78 -18.20 9.27 -14.66
C GLY A 78 -19.46 8.44 -14.77
N THR A 79 -19.60 7.60 -15.81
CA THR A 79 -20.78 6.74 -15.99
C THR A 79 -20.53 5.28 -15.62
N HIS A 80 -19.27 4.83 -15.58
CA HIS A 80 -18.97 3.44 -15.27
C HIS A 80 -19.13 3.17 -13.77
N ALA A 81 -19.52 1.93 -13.42
CA ALA A 81 -19.78 1.51 -12.04
C ALA A 81 -18.61 1.74 -11.06
N PHE A 82 -17.38 1.83 -11.59
CA PHE A 82 -16.17 2.06 -10.79
C PHE A 82 -15.69 3.52 -10.78
N ASP A 83 -16.31 4.44 -11.52
CA ASP A 83 -15.78 5.80 -11.68
C ASP A 83 -15.91 6.66 -10.41
N GLU A 84 -16.83 6.33 -9.51
CA GLU A 84 -17.00 7.04 -8.24
C GLU A 84 -16.53 6.23 -7.02
N VAL A 85 -15.87 5.10 -7.25
CA VAL A 85 -15.51 4.15 -6.18
C VAL A 85 -14.26 4.61 -5.44
N ASP A 86 -14.39 4.73 -4.12
CA ASP A 86 -13.27 5.04 -3.23
C ASP A 86 -12.43 3.80 -2.95
N ILE A 87 -13.08 2.67 -2.68
CA ILE A 87 -12.41 1.38 -2.42
C ILE A 87 -13.07 0.30 -3.28
N LEU A 88 -12.31 -0.31 -4.17
CA LEU A 88 -12.72 -1.48 -4.95
C LEU A 88 -12.06 -2.73 -4.36
N ILE A 89 -12.89 -3.67 -3.93
CA ILE A 89 -12.48 -4.94 -3.36
C ILE A 89 -12.78 -6.02 -4.39
N LEU A 90 -11.76 -6.77 -4.81
CA LEU A 90 -11.86 -7.78 -5.85
C LEU A 90 -11.46 -9.12 -5.27
N ASP A 91 -12.31 -10.14 -5.36
CA ASP A 91 -11.80 -11.50 -5.22
C ASP A 91 -10.82 -11.81 -6.37
N TYR A 92 -9.78 -12.57 -6.07
CA TYR A 92 -8.77 -12.92 -7.07
C TYR A 92 -9.28 -13.97 -8.07
N ASN A 93 -10.00 -14.98 -7.58
CA ASN A 93 -10.35 -16.18 -8.32
C ASN A 93 -11.79 -16.10 -8.84
N PHE A 94 -11.98 -15.53 -10.02
CA PHE A 94 -13.29 -15.51 -10.67
C PHE A 94 -13.64 -16.82 -11.41
N ILE A 95 -13.44 -17.97 -10.76
CA ILE A 95 -13.57 -19.30 -11.35
C ILE A 95 -15.04 -19.67 -11.61
N GLU A 96 -15.97 -19.16 -10.80
CA GLU A 96 -17.41 -19.40 -10.93
C GLU A 96 -18.08 -18.55 -12.02
N LEU A 97 -17.35 -17.63 -12.66
CA LEU A 97 -17.90 -16.85 -13.77
C LEU A 97 -17.98 -17.71 -15.04
N GLU A 98 -19.17 -17.76 -15.64
CA GLU A 98 -19.33 -18.30 -17.00
C GLU A 98 -18.83 -17.29 -18.04
N ASP A 99 -18.28 -17.76 -19.17
CA ASP A 99 -17.82 -16.95 -20.29
C ASP A 99 -16.75 -15.87 -19.99
N VAL A 100 -15.93 -16.07 -18.96
CA VAL A 100 -14.79 -15.19 -18.68
C VAL A 100 -13.62 -15.52 -19.62
N TRP A 101 -13.25 -14.53 -20.45
CA TRP A 101 -12.07 -14.55 -21.31
C TRP A 101 -10.75 -14.53 -20.53
N GLY A 102 -10.56 -15.44 -19.57
CA GLY A 102 -9.42 -15.47 -18.65
C GLY A 102 -9.40 -14.29 -17.67
N LEU A 103 -10.56 -13.72 -17.34
CA LEU A 103 -10.66 -12.62 -16.39
C LEU A 103 -10.29 -13.12 -14.97
N THR A 104 -9.33 -12.46 -14.35
CA THR A 104 -8.97 -12.66 -12.94
C THR A 104 -9.15 -11.35 -12.18
N GLY A 105 -9.17 -11.39 -10.84
CA GLY A 105 -9.18 -10.17 -10.03
C GLY A 105 -8.00 -9.26 -10.34
N GLN A 106 -6.82 -9.81 -10.66
CA GLN A 106 -5.66 -9.03 -11.09
C GLN A 106 -5.88 -8.33 -12.44
N ARG A 107 -6.50 -9.02 -13.41
CA ARG A 107 -6.84 -8.39 -14.70
C ARG A 107 -7.88 -7.29 -14.54
N LEU A 108 -8.89 -7.50 -13.69
CA LEU A 108 -9.88 -6.48 -13.38
C LEU A 108 -9.27 -5.29 -12.62
N ALA A 109 -8.30 -5.53 -11.72
CA ALA A 109 -7.54 -4.47 -11.05
C ALA A 109 -6.77 -3.59 -12.04
N TYR A 110 -6.11 -4.22 -13.04
CA TYR A 110 -5.47 -3.50 -14.14
C TYR A 110 -6.46 -2.60 -14.88
N LEU A 111 -7.58 -3.17 -15.32
CA LEU A 111 -8.61 -2.45 -16.06
C LEU A 111 -9.20 -1.30 -15.24
N ALA A 112 -9.50 -1.52 -13.96
CA ALA A 112 -10.02 -0.49 -13.08
C ALA A 112 -9.00 0.65 -12.84
N ARG A 113 -7.73 0.31 -12.56
CA ARG A 113 -6.68 1.32 -12.37
C ARG A 113 -6.49 2.19 -13.61
N CYS A 114 -6.49 1.58 -14.79
CA CYS A 114 -6.15 2.24 -16.04
C CYS A 114 -7.35 2.94 -16.72
N TYR A 115 -8.56 2.39 -16.57
CA TYR A 115 -9.73 2.76 -17.40
C TYR A 115 -11.02 3.04 -16.62
N SER A 116 -11.01 3.07 -15.29
CA SER A 116 -12.11 3.62 -14.45
C SER A 116 -11.55 4.67 -13.51
N ASN A 117 -12.35 5.51 -12.83
CA ASN A 117 -11.87 6.53 -11.88
C ASN A 117 -11.71 6.00 -10.43
N CYS A 118 -11.72 4.68 -10.27
CA CYS A 118 -11.53 4.03 -8.97
C CYS A 118 -10.23 4.49 -8.28
N LYS A 119 -10.33 4.72 -6.97
CA LYS A 119 -9.22 5.17 -6.14
C LYS A 119 -8.40 4.00 -5.65
N TYR A 120 -8.73 3.38 -4.51
CA TYR A 120 -7.91 2.34 -3.89
C TYR A 120 -8.43 0.94 -4.24
N ILE A 121 -7.56 0.04 -4.67
CA ILE A 121 -7.90 -1.31 -5.12
C ILE A 121 -7.31 -2.34 -4.17
N VAL A 122 -8.16 -3.16 -3.57
CA VAL A 122 -7.80 -4.29 -2.71
C VAL A 122 -8.12 -5.58 -3.47
N VAL A 123 -7.14 -6.47 -3.59
CA VAL A 123 -7.36 -7.82 -4.13
C VAL A 123 -7.31 -8.81 -2.98
N LEU A 124 -8.32 -9.68 -2.91
CA LEU A 124 -8.48 -10.71 -1.89
C LEU A 124 -7.93 -12.05 -2.38
N ASN A 125 -7.45 -12.86 -1.45
CA ASN A 125 -7.24 -14.31 -1.63
C ASN A 125 -6.23 -14.76 -2.70
N GLN A 126 -5.52 -13.85 -3.38
CA GLN A 126 -4.49 -14.23 -4.35
C GLN A 126 -3.42 -15.15 -3.75
N PHE A 127 -3.15 -15.00 -2.45
CA PHE A 127 -2.11 -15.74 -1.74
C PHE A 127 -2.59 -16.45 -0.48
N GLY A 128 -3.90 -16.68 -0.32
CA GLY A 128 -4.49 -17.28 0.87
C GLY A 128 -5.51 -16.37 1.57
N THR A 129 -6.36 -16.96 2.41
CA THR A 129 -7.51 -16.28 3.05
C THR A 129 -7.17 -15.57 4.36
N ASN A 130 -6.06 -15.94 5.00
CA ASN A 130 -5.58 -15.32 6.23
C ASN A 130 -4.04 -15.30 6.34
N ARG A 131 -3.38 -14.87 5.25
CA ARG A 131 -1.92 -14.92 5.12
C ARG A 131 -1.22 -13.72 5.75
N PHE A 132 -0.16 -13.96 6.52
CA PHE A 132 0.88 -12.96 6.79
C PHE A 132 2.07 -13.19 5.83
N ASP A 133 2.37 -12.21 4.99
CA ASP A 133 3.46 -12.29 4.02
C ASP A 133 4.83 -12.01 4.66
N LEU A 134 5.57 -13.07 4.98
CA LEU A 134 6.94 -13.00 5.51
C LEU A 134 7.96 -12.44 4.52
N THR A 135 7.61 -12.24 3.25
CA THR A 135 8.51 -11.56 2.30
C THR A 135 8.55 -10.05 2.55
N LEU A 136 7.46 -9.47 3.08
CA LEU A 136 7.22 -8.04 3.23
C LEU A 136 7.33 -7.25 1.91
N ARG A 137 7.20 -7.91 0.76
CA ARG A 137 7.42 -7.28 -0.55
C ARG A 137 6.20 -6.56 -1.10
N GLY A 138 4.98 -6.83 -0.62
CA GLY A 138 3.77 -6.09 -1.02
C GLY A 138 3.39 -6.13 -2.51
N HIS A 139 3.97 -7.05 -3.28
CA HIS A 139 3.60 -7.34 -4.68
C HIS A 139 3.56 -6.14 -5.64
N PRO A 140 4.62 -5.30 -5.72
CA PRO A 140 4.66 -4.07 -6.52
C PRO A 140 4.38 -4.31 -8.00
N GLU A 141 4.56 -5.53 -8.51
CA GLU A 141 4.26 -5.93 -9.88
C GLU A 141 2.77 -5.86 -10.27
N THR A 142 1.87 -5.94 -9.29
CA THR A 142 0.40 -5.97 -9.53
C THR A 142 -0.23 -4.59 -9.42
N HIS A 143 -1.28 -4.29 -10.21
CA HIS A 143 -1.98 -2.99 -10.22
C HIS A 143 -2.91 -2.71 -9.03
N ALA A 144 -3.18 -3.71 -8.20
CA ALA A 144 -3.85 -3.51 -6.91
C ALA A 144 -2.94 -2.73 -5.95
N ASP A 145 -3.50 -1.96 -5.03
CA ASP A 145 -2.73 -1.22 -4.03
C ASP A 145 -2.45 -2.07 -2.77
N LEU A 146 -3.32 -3.04 -2.48
CA LEU A 146 -3.21 -3.95 -1.34
C LEU A 146 -3.64 -5.38 -1.71
N HIS A 147 -2.91 -6.36 -1.17
CA HIS A 147 -3.26 -7.78 -1.20
C HIS A 147 -3.43 -8.30 0.22
N ILE A 148 -4.59 -8.85 0.52
CA ILE A 148 -4.91 -9.46 1.81
C ILE A 148 -5.81 -10.67 1.61
N GLY A 149 -6.00 -11.46 2.66
CA GLY A 149 -7.01 -12.50 2.67
C GLY A 149 -8.40 -11.97 3.05
N SER A 150 -9.46 -12.67 2.67
CA SER A 150 -10.84 -12.31 3.02
C SER A 150 -11.08 -12.26 4.54
N GLU A 151 -10.48 -13.16 5.31
CA GLU A 151 -10.60 -13.18 6.79
C GLU A 151 -9.94 -11.95 7.44
N GLN A 152 -9.06 -11.27 6.72
CA GLN A 152 -8.35 -10.09 7.21
C GLN A 152 -9.10 -8.80 6.91
N LEU A 153 -10.04 -8.82 5.96
CA LEU A 153 -10.73 -7.62 5.49
C LEU A 153 -11.56 -6.96 6.60
N THR A 154 -12.10 -7.74 7.55
CA THR A 154 -12.85 -7.25 8.71
C THR A 154 -11.95 -6.90 9.90
N ASN A 155 -10.63 -6.89 9.73
CA ASN A 155 -9.72 -6.44 10.77
C ASN A 155 -9.88 -4.92 11.04
N PRO A 156 -10.21 -4.49 12.27
CA PRO A 156 -10.42 -3.07 12.57
C PRO A 156 -9.23 -2.16 12.23
N GLY A 157 -8.00 -2.70 12.27
CA GLY A 157 -6.80 -1.94 11.95
C GLY A 157 -6.67 -1.56 10.47
N LEU A 158 -7.48 -2.11 9.57
CA LEU A 158 -7.59 -1.63 8.18
C LEU A 158 -8.53 -0.43 8.05
N TRP A 159 -9.41 -0.20 9.02
CA TRP A 159 -10.49 0.78 8.92
C TRP A 159 -10.33 1.96 9.88
N ARG A 160 -9.61 1.77 10.99
CA ARG A 160 -9.47 2.74 12.07
C ARG A 160 -8.01 2.99 12.41
N SER A 161 -7.72 4.19 12.93
CA SER A 161 -6.38 4.59 13.39
C SER A 161 -6.07 4.18 14.84
N ASP A 162 -7.03 3.54 15.52
CA ASP A 162 -6.98 3.10 16.91
C ASP A 162 -7.87 1.86 17.12
N GLY A 163 -7.87 1.33 18.36
CA GLY A 163 -8.71 0.18 18.73
C GLY A 163 -8.44 -1.07 17.91
N TRP A 164 -7.16 -1.36 17.64
CA TRP A 164 -6.74 -2.46 16.77
C TRP A 164 -6.89 -3.82 17.45
N SER A 165 -7.10 -4.86 16.64
CA SER A 165 -6.94 -6.24 17.07
C SER A 165 -5.46 -6.56 17.25
N GLU A 166 -5.15 -7.61 18.02
CA GLU A 166 -3.77 -7.95 18.35
C GLU A 166 -2.91 -8.29 17.10
N PHE A 167 -3.51 -8.97 16.10
CA PHE A 167 -2.90 -9.15 14.79
C PHE A 167 -3.19 -7.93 13.90
N ARG A 168 -2.16 -7.11 13.68
CA ARG A 168 -2.22 -5.96 12.78
C ARG A 168 -0.82 -5.72 12.19
N PRO A 169 -0.56 -6.22 10.97
CA PRO A 169 0.70 -6.00 10.27
C PRO A 169 1.09 -4.53 10.18
N TRP A 170 2.33 -4.18 10.51
CA TRP A 170 2.79 -2.78 10.54
C TRP A 170 2.72 -2.07 9.18
N SER A 171 2.94 -2.82 8.10
CA SER A 171 2.86 -2.32 6.74
C SER A 171 1.44 -2.06 6.25
N TRP A 172 0.40 -2.55 6.94
CA TRP A 172 -0.97 -2.34 6.48
C TRP A 172 -1.36 -0.86 6.58
N PRO A 173 -2.06 -0.33 5.57
CA PRO A 173 -2.61 1.00 5.63
C PRO A 173 -3.89 1.03 6.48
N VAL A 174 -4.29 2.23 6.88
CA VAL A 174 -5.70 2.53 7.18
C VAL A 174 -6.35 2.92 5.85
N LEU A 175 -7.32 2.13 5.37
CA LEU A 175 -7.89 2.22 4.03
C LEU A 175 -8.53 3.59 3.74
N PRO A 176 -9.35 4.19 4.64
CA PRO A 176 -9.85 5.56 4.45
C PRO A 176 -8.73 6.58 4.22
N ASP A 177 -7.66 6.52 5.03
CA ASP A 177 -6.52 7.42 4.90
C ASP A 177 -5.74 7.16 3.61
N ALA A 178 -5.70 5.91 3.14
CA ALA A 178 -5.04 5.55 1.90
C ALA A 178 -5.75 6.15 0.67
N VAL A 179 -7.08 6.21 0.69
CA VAL A 179 -7.88 6.92 -0.32
C VAL A 179 -7.54 8.41 -0.32
N ALA A 180 -7.56 9.05 0.86
CA ALA A 180 -7.24 10.47 0.98
C ALA A 180 -5.80 10.79 0.51
N ARG A 181 -4.82 9.97 0.90
CA ARG A 181 -3.43 10.10 0.43
C ARG A 181 -3.32 9.95 -1.08
N LEU A 182 -4.05 9.01 -1.69
CA LEU A 182 -4.05 8.85 -3.14
C LEU A 182 -4.59 10.10 -3.84
N GLU A 183 -5.67 10.72 -3.34
CA GLU A 183 -6.19 11.98 -3.88
C GLU A 183 -5.13 13.10 -3.81
N CYS A 184 -4.42 13.23 -2.67
CA CYS A 184 -3.32 14.20 -2.53
C CYS A 184 -2.19 13.93 -3.53
N ARG A 185 -1.80 12.67 -3.71
CA ARG A 185 -0.74 12.28 -4.66
C ARG A 185 -1.17 12.57 -6.10
N ILE A 186 -2.41 12.27 -6.47
CA ILE A 186 -2.95 12.58 -7.81
C ILE A 186 -2.81 14.08 -8.08
N ALA A 187 -3.27 14.92 -7.15
CA ALA A 187 -3.16 16.37 -7.29
C ALA A 187 -1.71 16.84 -7.46
N GLN A 188 -0.78 16.27 -6.69
CA GLN A 188 0.65 16.59 -6.79
C GLN A 188 1.30 16.13 -8.12
N VAL A 189 0.85 15.00 -8.68
CA VAL A 189 1.41 14.43 -9.92
C VAL A 189 0.84 15.11 -11.17
N THR A 190 -0.38 15.64 -11.12
CA THR A 190 -1.03 16.31 -12.27
C THR A 190 -0.13 17.34 -12.92
N ASP A 191 0.54 18.17 -12.12
CA ASP A 191 1.44 19.23 -12.60
C ASP A 191 2.91 18.78 -12.70
N ALA A 192 3.19 17.50 -12.44
CA ALA A 192 4.54 16.94 -12.37
C ALA A 192 4.76 15.74 -13.30
N LEU A 193 3.85 15.47 -14.24
CA LEU A 193 3.94 14.31 -15.14
C LEU A 193 5.27 14.20 -15.88
N ASP A 194 5.86 15.34 -16.27
CA ASP A 194 7.13 15.40 -17.00
C ASP A 194 8.36 15.54 -16.09
N ALA A 195 8.18 15.58 -14.76
CA ALA A 195 9.30 15.65 -13.82
C ALA A 195 9.94 14.26 -13.62
N PRO A 196 11.29 14.15 -13.52
CA PRO A 196 11.96 12.90 -13.16
C PRO A 196 11.52 12.43 -11.77
N VAL A 197 11.12 11.16 -11.66
CA VAL A 197 10.52 10.61 -10.43
C VAL A 197 11.46 10.73 -9.23
N MET A 198 12.73 10.35 -9.41
CA MET A 198 13.75 10.36 -8.34
C MET A 198 14.04 11.77 -7.83
N GLU A 199 14.19 12.73 -8.74
CA GLU A 199 14.42 14.14 -8.40
C GLU A 199 13.21 14.73 -7.68
N TRP A 200 12.01 14.52 -8.23
CA TRP A 200 10.78 15.09 -7.68
C TRP A 200 10.44 14.56 -6.28
N LEU A 201 10.74 13.28 -6.02
CA LEU A 201 10.63 12.65 -4.69
C LEU A 201 11.77 13.03 -3.75
N GLY A 202 12.81 13.71 -4.23
CA GLY A 202 13.97 14.11 -3.41
C GLY A 202 14.93 12.96 -3.09
N LEU A 203 14.96 11.92 -3.92
CA LEU A 203 15.75 10.70 -3.72
C LEU A 203 17.04 10.66 -4.56
N GLU A 204 17.32 11.67 -5.38
CA GLU A 204 18.48 11.70 -6.29
C GLU A 204 19.82 11.45 -5.57
N HIS A 205 20.00 12.07 -4.41
CA HIS A 205 21.21 11.92 -3.58
C HIS A 205 21.44 10.50 -3.07
N ALA A 206 20.38 9.68 -2.99
CA ALA A 206 20.43 8.32 -2.48
C ALA A 206 20.61 7.26 -3.56
N ARG A 207 20.60 7.67 -4.83
CA ARG A 207 20.62 6.78 -5.99
C ARG A 207 21.73 5.73 -5.95
N ALA A 208 22.95 6.13 -5.60
CA ALA A 208 24.10 5.22 -5.59
C ALA A 208 23.98 4.10 -4.54
N GLY A 209 23.18 4.32 -3.50
CA GLY A 209 22.91 3.34 -2.45
C GLY A 209 21.67 2.47 -2.70
N LEU A 210 20.85 2.78 -3.71
CA LEU A 210 19.65 2.00 -4.00
C LEU A 210 19.98 0.69 -4.73
N PRO A 211 19.38 -0.44 -4.33
CA PRO A 211 19.57 -1.71 -5.03
C PRO A 211 19.13 -1.63 -6.50
N ARG A 212 19.82 -2.36 -7.37
CA ARG A 212 19.51 -2.39 -8.81
C ARG A 212 18.06 -2.78 -9.10
N THR A 213 17.51 -3.74 -8.35
CA THR A 213 16.12 -4.20 -8.51
C THR A 213 15.11 -3.09 -8.21
N VAL A 214 15.41 -2.20 -7.27
CA VAL A 214 14.58 -1.04 -6.94
C VAL A 214 14.62 -0.03 -8.08
N LEU A 215 15.80 0.24 -8.64
CA LEU A 215 15.96 1.18 -9.77
C LEU A 215 15.36 0.62 -11.08
N GLN A 216 15.44 -0.69 -11.31
CA GLN A 216 14.88 -1.35 -12.50
C GLN A 216 13.37 -1.20 -12.61
N PHE A 217 12.66 -1.07 -11.48
CA PHE A 217 11.22 -0.79 -11.50
C PHE A 217 10.90 0.55 -12.20
N LEU A 218 11.78 1.55 -12.07
CA LEU A 218 11.63 2.82 -12.78
C LEU A 218 12.15 2.78 -14.23
N LYS A 219 12.67 1.64 -14.71
CA LYS A 219 13.43 1.50 -15.97
C LYS A 219 14.79 2.18 -15.96
N ASP A 220 14.84 3.48 -15.69
CA ASP A 220 16.08 4.26 -15.55
C ASP A 220 15.92 5.48 -14.61
N ASP A 221 17.03 6.17 -14.35
CA ASP A 221 17.14 7.33 -13.45
C ASP A 221 16.44 8.59 -13.97
N ARG A 222 16.32 8.73 -15.28
CA ARG A 222 15.71 9.90 -15.94
C ARG A 222 14.23 9.69 -16.21
N THR A 223 13.66 8.61 -15.71
CA THR A 223 12.27 8.27 -15.96
C THR A 223 11.37 9.28 -15.26
N THR A 224 10.56 9.97 -16.06
CA THR A 224 9.50 10.87 -15.60
C THR A 224 8.27 10.06 -15.21
N PHE A 225 7.32 10.66 -14.49
CA PHE A 225 6.06 9.99 -14.17
C PHE A 225 5.31 9.52 -15.43
N LYS A 226 5.27 10.36 -16.48
CA LYS A 226 4.66 10.03 -17.76
C LYS A 226 5.39 8.88 -18.44
N ARG A 227 6.73 8.96 -18.52
CA ARG A 227 7.55 7.91 -19.14
C ARG A 227 7.39 6.59 -18.40
N PHE A 228 7.36 6.61 -17.07
CA PHE A 228 7.10 5.43 -16.25
C PHE A 228 5.82 4.71 -16.69
N ILE A 229 4.72 5.44 -16.90
CA ILE A 229 3.43 4.84 -17.27
C ILE A 229 3.52 4.03 -18.58
N TYR A 230 4.17 4.57 -19.61
CA TYR A 230 4.22 3.93 -20.94
C TYR A 230 5.36 2.94 -21.11
N GLU A 231 6.48 3.16 -20.42
CA GLU A 231 7.74 2.50 -20.76
C GLU A 231 8.24 1.49 -19.73
N SER A 232 7.77 1.55 -18.49
CA SER A 232 8.29 0.68 -17.41
C SER A 232 7.76 -0.76 -17.46
N GLY A 233 6.62 -0.98 -18.12
CA GLY A 233 5.86 -2.23 -18.02
C GLY A 233 5.06 -2.35 -16.71
N HIS A 234 5.09 -1.35 -15.83
CA HIS A 234 4.34 -1.29 -14.58
C HIS A 234 3.19 -0.27 -14.60
N GLY A 235 3.04 0.51 -15.68
CA GLY A 235 1.88 1.36 -15.95
C GLY A 235 0.90 0.67 -16.90
N PHE A 236 0.88 1.08 -18.16
CA PHE A 236 0.13 0.39 -19.22
C PHE A 236 0.86 -0.85 -19.71
N GLU A 237 0.10 -1.81 -20.25
CA GLU A 237 0.63 -2.84 -21.13
C GLU A 237 1.14 -2.20 -22.44
N SER A 238 2.08 -2.85 -23.12
CA SER A 238 2.84 -2.25 -24.24
C SER A 238 2.01 -1.60 -25.36
N THR A 239 0.84 -2.17 -25.68
CA THR A 239 -0.08 -1.67 -26.72
C THR A 239 -1.15 -0.74 -26.21
N ASP A 240 -1.30 -0.66 -24.89
CA ASP A 240 -2.38 0.07 -24.24
C ASP A 240 -2.05 1.56 -24.13
N ARG A 241 -3.08 2.40 -24.13
CA ARG A 241 -2.99 3.86 -24.11
C ARG A 241 -4.03 4.42 -23.17
N GLU A 242 -3.84 5.67 -22.78
CA GLU A 242 -4.78 6.41 -21.98
C GLU A 242 -6.10 6.62 -22.72
N PHE A 243 -7.21 6.30 -22.05
CA PHE A 243 -8.54 6.65 -22.54
C PHE A 243 -8.83 8.15 -22.33
N ASP A 244 -8.18 8.76 -21.32
CA ASP A 244 -8.20 10.19 -21.02
C ASP A 244 -6.89 10.58 -20.32
N GLN A 245 -6.37 11.77 -20.60
CA GLN A 245 -5.16 12.32 -19.97
C GLN A 245 -5.31 12.42 -18.45
N ALA A 246 -6.52 12.62 -17.93
CA ALA A 246 -6.77 12.65 -16.49
C ALA A 246 -6.48 11.30 -15.78
N SER A 247 -6.37 10.19 -16.53
CA SER A 247 -5.98 8.89 -15.96
C SER A 247 -4.49 8.81 -15.60
N LEU A 248 -3.61 9.55 -16.30
CA LEU A 248 -2.17 9.43 -16.16
C LEU A 248 -1.69 9.74 -14.73
N PRO A 249 -2.07 10.88 -14.09
CA PRO A 249 -1.62 11.20 -12.75
C PRO A 249 -2.02 10.14 -11.72
N ARG A 250 -3.17 9.49 -11.91
CA ARG A 250 -3.67 8.45 -11.02
C ARG A 250 -2.93 7.14 -11.15
N ILE A 251 -2.62 6.72 -12.37
CA ILE A 251 -1.76 5.56 -12.59
C ILE A 251 -0.38 5.84 -11.98
N ALA A 252 0.26 6.96 -12.33
CA ALA A 252 1.56 7.35 -11.76
C ALA A 252 1.55 7.40 -10.23
N ALA A 253 0.59 8.10 -9.61
CA ALA A 253 0.48 8.25 -8.17
C ALA A 253 0.36 6.91 -7.44
N SER A 254 -0.53 6.01 -7.89
CA SER A 254 -0.70 4.68 -7.27
C SER A 254 0.57 3.83 -7.42
N ARG A 255 1.09 3.73 -8.66
CA ARG A 255 2.19 2.81 -8.98
C ARG A 255 3.52 3.25 -8.38
N ILE A 256 3.84 4.55 -8.43
CA ILE A 256 5.07 5.08 -7.82
C ILE A 256 4.98 5.08 -6.29
N ALA A 257 3.82 5.34 -5.70
CA ALA A 257 3.67 5.19 -4.24
C ALA A 257 3.86 3.74 -3.79
N LYS A 258 3.36 2.76 -4.56
CA LYS A 258 3.57 1.34 -4.28
C LYS A 258 5.06 0.96 -4.35
N TRP A 259 5.77 1.46 -5.37
CA TRP A 259 7.23 1.31 -5.46
C TRP A 259 7.95 1.91 -4.26
N LEU A 260 7.61 3.15 -3.89
CA LEU A 260 8.23 3.83 -2.76
C LEU A 260 7.98 3.08 -1.45
N GLU A 261 6.74 2.64 -1.19
CA GLU A 261 6.36 1.95 0.04
C GLU A 261 7.05 0.58 0.17
N TYR A 262 7.00 -0.24 -0.89
CA TYR A 262 7.34 -1.66 -0.77
C TYR A 262 8.73 -2.03 -1.30
N LEU A 263 9.37 -1.19 -2.13
CA LEU A 263 10.71 -1.45 -2.65
C LEU A 263 11.77 -0.55 -2.02
N VAL A 264 11.45 0.73 -1.79
CA VAL A 264 12.40 1.67 -1.16
C VAL A 264 12.26 1.66 0.36
N PHE A 265 11.06 1.88 0.86
CA PHE A 265 10.83 2.10 2.29
C PHE A 265 10.85 0.79 3.08
N ALA A 266 10.29 -0.31 2.57
CA ALA A 266 10.27 -1.60 3.27
C ALA A 266 11.68 -2.10 3.69
N GLY A 267 12.72 -1.82 2.89
CA GLY A 267 14.11 -2.16 3.21
C GLY A 267 14.65 -1.45 4.44
N GLN A 268 14.13 -0.25 4.75
CA GLN A 268 14.56 0.59 5.87
C GLN A 268 16.03 1.06 5.78
N ASP A 269 16.67 0.97 4.60
CA ASP A 269 18.06 1.38 4.39
C ASP A 269 18.21 2.88 4.16
N LEU A 270 17.31 3.41 3.32
CA LEU A 270 17.29 4.83 2.96
C LEU A 270 16.35 5.63 3.86
N LEU A 271 15.13 5.12 4.03
CA LEU A 271 14.09 5.74 4.84
C LEU A 271 13.81 4.85 6.04
N ILE A 272 13.78 5.42 7.24
CA ILE A 272 13.50 4.69 8.49
C ILE A 272 12.15 5.11 9.08
N ASP A 273 11.38 4.16 9.56
CA ASP A 273 10.08 4.37 10.21
C ASP A 273 10.18 4.52 11.73
N VAL A 274 9.06 4.89 12.37
CA VAL A 274 9.01 5.13 13.82
C VAL A 274 9.52 3.94 14.65
N PRO A 275 9.00 2.70 14.51
CA PRO A 275 9.49 1.59 15.32
C PRO A 275 11.00 1.36 15.20
N ARG A 276 11.57 1.39 14.00
CA ARG A 276 13.02 1.15 13.83
C ARG A 276 13.82 2.33 14.35
N LEU A 277 13.31 3.54 14.14
CA LEU A 277 13.90 4.77 14.65
C LEU A 277 14.02 4.74 16.17
N ILE A 278 12.92 4.51 16.90
CA ILE A 278 12.94 4.53 18.38
C ILE A 278 13.58 3.27 18.98
N SER A 279 13.62 2.15 18.25
CA SER A 279 14.42 0.99 18.66
C SER A 279 15.92 1.26 18.64
N ARG A 280 16.38 2.12 17.72
CA ARG A 280 17.78 2.52 17.59
C ARG A 280 18.12 3.73 18.47
N PHE A 281 17.19 4.68 18.59
CA PHE A 281 17.34 5.92 19.35
C PHE A 281 16.21 6.07 20.38
N PRO A 282 16.23 5.28 21.47
CA PRO A 282 15.26 5.42 22.56
C PRO A 282 15.18 6.85 23.13
N SER A 283 16.28 7.62 23.08
CA SER A 283 16.35 9.00 23.55
C SER A 283 15.40 9.96 22.81
N LEU A 284 14.92 9.59 21.62
CA LEU A 284 13.96 10.36 20.85
C LEU A 284 12.57 10.40 21.49
N ILE A 285 12.22 9.45 22.35
CA ILE A 285 10.90 9.43 22.99
C ILE A 285 10.87 10.52 24.08
N GLY A 286 9.98 11.49 23.92
CA GLY A 286 9.90 12.65 24.83
C GLY A 286 8.94 12.45 26.00
N THR A 287 7.85 11.69 25.82
CA THR A 287 6.74 11.64 26.79
C THR A 287 6.75 10.41 27.70
N GLU A 288 7.48 9.36 27.34
CA GLU A 288 7.55 8.09 28.08
C GLU A 288 8.89 7.38 27.91
N SER A 289 9.12 6.31 28.69
CA SER A 289 10.30 5.45 28.48
C SER A 289 10.02 4.40 27.41
N PHE A 290 11.04 4.02 26.64
CA PHE A 290 10.92 2.97 25.61
C PHE A 290 10.34 1.65 26.14
N THR A 291 10.66 1.28 27.38
CA THR A 291 10.12 0.08 28.05
C THR A 291 8.61 0.09 28.23
N ARG A 292 7.96 1.25 28.29
CA ARG A 292 6.49 1.36 28.38
C ARG A 292 5.78 1.01 27.07
N LEU A 293 6.52 0.88 25.97
CA LEU A 293 5.99 0.43 24.69
C LEU A 293 5.88 -1.10 24.59
N GLN A 294 6.36 -1.85 25.58
CA GLN A 294 6.23 -3.30 25.61
C GLN A 294 4.76 -3.73 25.56
N GLY A 295 4.41 -4.55 24.57
CA GLY A 295 3.06 -5.06 24.34
C GLY A 295 2.07 -4.01 23.80
N ARG A 296 2.44 -2.72 23.75
CA ARG A 296 1.59 -1.65 23.24
C ARG A 296 1.66 -1.60 21.72
N GLN A 297 0.51 -1.65 21.08
CA GLN A 297 0.42 -1.49 19.63
C GLN A 297 0.73 -0.04 19.23
N LEU A 298 1.63 0.12 18.28
CA LEU A 298 1.98 1.40 17.70
C LEU A 298 0.97 1.76 16.62
N THR A 299 -0.16 2.33 17.00
CA THR A 299 -1.10 2.89 16.02
C THR A 299 -0.64 4.28 15.54
N PRO A 300 -1.21 4.85 14.45
CA PRO A 300 -0.96 6.25 14.07
C PRO A 300 -1.19 7.25 15.22
N ALA A 301 -2.23 7.04 16.03
CA ALA A 301 -2.51 7.85 17.21
C ALA A 301 -1.41 7.69 18.27
N VAL A 302 -0.97 6.46 18.54
CA VAL A 302 0.10 6.19 19.51
C VAL A 302 1.42 6.80 19.06
N THR A 303 1.82 6.59 17.81
CA THR A 303 3.08 7.13 17.26
C THR A 303 3.13 8.65 17.30
N THR A 304 2.02 9.33 17.01
CA THR A 304 1.89 10.79 17.16
C THR A 304 1.98 11.20 18.65
N GLY A 305 1.43 10.40 19.55
CA GLY A 305 1.43 10.64 21.00
C GLY A 305 2.76 10.35 21.72
N LEU A 306 3.75 9.75 21.06
CA LEU A 306 5.08 9.49 21.64
C LEU A 306 5.85 10.78 21.95
N GLY A 307 5.41 11.91 21.38
CA GLY A 307 6.08 13.20 21.51
C GLY A 307 7.56 13.08 21.18
N LEU A 308 7.86 12.56 19.98
CA LEU A 308 9.23 12.45 19.52
C LEU A 308 9.90 13.83 19.61
N ARG A 309 11.18 13.86 19.96
CA ARG A 309 12.01 15.07 20.01
C ARG A 309 12.25 15.62 18.60
N GLU A 310 11.22 16.24 18.04
CA GLU A 310 11.20 16.77 16.67
C GLU A 310 12.36 17.75 16.42
N GLU A 311 12.82 18.48 17.43
CA GLU A 311 13.98 19.38 17.33
C GLU A 311 15.27 18.66 16.92
N LEU A 312 15.35 17.33 17.09
CA LEU A 312 16.49 16.50 16.70
C LEU A 312 16.33 15.85 15.32
N ILE A 313 15.10 15.68 14.82
CA ILE A 313 14.82 14.84 13.64
C ILE A 313 13.99 15.51 12.55
N ALA A 314 13.37 16.67 12.79
CA ALA A 314 12.48 17.31 11.83
C ALA A 314 13.16 17.62 10.49
N ASP A 315 14.43 18.07 10.53
CA ASP A 315 15.22 18.38 9.33
C ASP A 315 15.58 17.15 8.49
N HIS A 316 15.45 15.96 9.10
CA HIS A 316 15.73 14.67 8.46
C HIS A 316 14.45 14.01 7.94
N ALA A 317 13.28 14.60 8.18
CA ALA A 317 11.99 14.04 7.78
C ALA A 317 11.87 13.96 6.25
N TYR A 318 11.27 12.88 5.76
CA TYR A 318 10.97 12.74 4.35
C TYR A 318 9.88 13.78 3.95
N PRO A 319 10.14 14.68 3.00
CA PRO A 319 9.27 15.83 2.75
C PRO A 319 7.93 15.44 2.11
N ARG A 320 7.87 14.33 1.38
CA ARG A 320 6.67 13.87 0.68
C ARG A 320 5.84 12.92 1.56
N ARG A 321 5.40 13.38 2.73
CA ARG A 321 4.72 12.54 3.74
C ARG A 321 3.52 11.76 3.19
N ASP A 322 2.72 12.37 2.32
CA ASP A 322 1.55 11.71 1.73
C ASP A 322 1.91 10.51 0.86
N TRP A 323 3.16 10.35 0.42
CA TRP A 323 3.62 9.25 -0.44
C TRP A 323 3.89 7.94 0.29
N LEU A 324 3.96 7.98 1.61
CA LEU A 324 4.15 6.80 2.46
C LEU A 324 2.91 6.57 3.31
N SER A 325 2.72 5.35 3.78
CA SER A 325 1.63 5.00 4.70
C SER A 325 1.85 5.55 6.12
N ARG A 326 3.09 5.91 6.45
CA ARG A 326 3.56 6.32 7.79
C ARG A 326 4.73 7.29 7.70
N ALA A 327 5.00 7.99 8.80
CA ALA A 327 6.12 8.91 8.91
C ALA A 327 7.46 8.20 8.69
N ALA A 328 8.37 8.89 8.00
CA ALA A 328 9.69 8.38 7.69
C ALA A 328 10.73 9.50 7.68
N TRP A 329 11.98 9.12 7.94
CA TRP A 329 13.14 10.00 7.95
C TRP A 329 14.26 9.42 7.10
N PHE A 330 15.12 10.27 6.54
CA PHE A 330 16.32 9.82 5.85
C PHE A 330 17.29 9.20 6.86
N ARG A 331 17.45 7.88 6.79
CA ARG A 331 18.18 7.09 7.78
C ARG A 331 19.60 7.59 7.99
N THR A 332 20.37 7.79 6.91
CA THR A 332 21.77 8.23 6.99
C THR A 332 21.89 9.56 7.72
N ARG A 333 21.01 10.53 7.42
CA ARG A 333 21.02 11.85 8.06
C ARG A 333 20.75 11.77 9.56
N VAL A 334 19.84 10.88 9.99
CA VAL A 334 19.60 10.63 11.41
C VAL A 334 20.79 9.92 12.06
N MET A 335 21.44 8.97 11.38
CA MET A 335 22.66 8.33 11.91
C MET A 335 23.84 9.30 12.05
N ASP A 336 23.87 10.36 11.24
CA ASP A 336 24.91 11.39 11.27
C ASP A 336 24.58 12.54 12.26
N GLU A 337 23.41 12.53 12.90
CA GLU A 337 22.99 13.56 13.85
C GLU A 337 23.75 13.44 15.16
N GLN A 338 24.72 14.33 15.38
CA GLN A 338 25.61 14.31 16.54
C GLN A 338 24.92 14.67 17.86
N ARG A 339 23.76 15.33 17.81
CA ARG A 339 22.98 15.64 19.02
C ARG A 339 22.30 14.41 19.61
N LEU A 340 22.23 13.29 18.88
CA LEU A 340 21.71 12.04 19.40
C LEU A 340 22.79 11.31 20.22
N PRO A 341 22.54 11.04 21.52
CA PRO A 341 23.54 10.43 22.38
C PRO A 341 23.96 9.02 21.91
N GLU A 342 23.05 8.27 21.28
CA GLU A 342 23.35 6.93 20.74
C GLU A 342 24.30 6.93 19.53
N ASN A 343 24.55 8.09 18.91
CA ASN A 343 25.58 8.24 17.88
C ASN A 343 26.95 8.61 18.47
N ALA A 344 26.99 9.16 19.70
CA ALA A 344 28.21 9.56 20.38
C ALA A 344 28.84 8.43 21.21
N GLU A 345 28.05 7.44 21.63
CA GLU A 345 28.51 6.32 22.46
C GLU A 345 28.41 4.99 21.69
N ASP A 346 29.48 4.19 21.68
CA ASP A 346 29.48 2.78 21.25
C ASP A 346 28.71 1.87 22.25
N ARG A 347 27.61 2.35 22.82
CA ARG A 347 26.81 1.56 23.75
C ARG A 347 25.78 0.74 23.00
N PRO A 348 25.77 -0.59 23.16
CA PRO A 348 24.66 -1.40 22.71
C PRO A 348 23.38 -0.93 23.40
N SER A 349 22.28 -0.90 22.66
CA SER A 349 20.95 -0.71 23.23
C SER A 349 20.69 -1.81 24.27
N GLU A 350 20.48 -1.43 25.53
CA GLU A 350 20.27 -2.36 26.64
C GLU A 350 18.90 -3.09 26.60
N THR A 351 18.07 -2.82 25.59
CA THR A 351 16.72 -3.39 25.53
C THR A 351 16.67 -4.74 24.80
N ASP A 352 16.03 -5.71 25.44
CA ASP A 352 15.72 -7.01 24.82
C ASP A 352 14.38 -7.00 24.06
N LEU A 353 13.78 -5.81 23.88
CA LEU A 353 12.57 -5.65 23.09
C LEU A 353 12.87 -5.76 21.58
N ARG A 354 11.96 -6.40 20.86
CA ARG A 354 11.98 -6.57 19.41
C ARG A 354 10.63 -6.12 18.86
N PHE A 355 10.65 -5.33 17.79
CA PHE A 355 9.42 -4.94 17.12
C PHE A 355 8.89 -6.10 16.28
N CYS A 356 7.67 -6.52 16.56
CA CYS A 356 6.96 -7.56 15.83
C CYS A 356 6.10 -6.97 14.72
N GLU A 357 6.39 -7.38 13.48
CA GLU A 357 5.73 -6.87 12.27
C GLU A 357 4.26 -7.23 12.22
N ASP A 358 3.86 -8.39 12.76
CA ASP A 358 2.50 -8.93 12.74
C ASP A 358 1.58 -8.30 13.79
N THR A 359 2.12 -7.80 14.90
CA THR A 359 1.35 -7.16 15.98
C THR A 359 1.46 -5.65 16.00
N SER A 360 2.42 -5.08 15.25
CA SER A 360 2.82 -3.68 15.34
C SER A 360 3.21 -3.25 16.76
N SER A 361 3.87 -4.12 17.53
CA SER A 361 4.24 -3.84 18.93
C SER A 361 5.64 -4.31 19.27
N PHE A 362 6.22 -3.78 20.35
CA PHE A 362 7.49 -4.26 20.89
C PHE A 362 7.23 -5.39 21.89
N LEU A 363 7.86 -6.54 21.69
CA LEU A 363 7.77 -7.69 22.60
C LEU A 363 9.15 -8.11 23.08
N GLU A 364 9.22 -8.77 24.23
CA GLU A 364 10.47 -9.39 24.71
C GLU A 364 10.96 -10.46 23.73
N ARG A 365 12.28 -10.60 23.60
CA ARG A 365 12.93 -11.57 22.71
C ARG A 365 12.35 -12.99 22.82
N ASN A 366 12.10 -13.47 24.03
CA ASN A 366 11.55 -14.82 24.27
C ASN A 366 10.11 -15.01 23.75
N SER A 367 9.39 -13.91 23.57
CA SER A 367 8.03 -13.84 23.03
C SER A 367 8.01 -13.49 21.54
N THR A 368 9.16 -13.56 20.86
CA THR A 368 9.30 -13.29 19.43
C THR A 368 9.92 -14.45 18.67
N ARG A 369 9.69 -14.46 17.36
CA ARG A 369 10.36 -15.34 16.41
C ARG A 369 10.93 -14.51 15.27
N GLY A 370 12.22 -14.66 15.02
CA GLY A 370 12.89 -14.00 13.91
C GLY A 370 12.57 -14.65 12.55
N PHE A 371 12.54 -13.85 11.48
CA PHE A 371 12.49 -14.32 10.10
C PHE A 371 13.33 -13.42 9.18
N VAL A 372 13.74 -13.95 8.02
CA VAL A 372 14.50 -13.23 6.99
C VAL A 372 13.56 -12.76 5.88
N ALA A 373 13.26 -11.46 5.83
CA ALA A 373 12.41 -10.87 4.81
C ALA A 373 13.06 -10.91 3.41
N ASP A 374 12.26 -10.87 2.36
CA ASP A 374 12.75 -10.89 0.96
C ASP A 374 12.98 -9.46 0.43
N LEU A 375 13.77 -8.69 1.18
CA LEU A 375 14.01 -7.28 0.87
C LEU A 375 15.42 -7.12 0.30
N ALA A 376 15.58 -6.20 -0.63
CA ALA A 376 16.90 -5.84 -1.17
C ALA A 376 17.65 -4.94 -0.19
N SER A 377 17.94 -5.44 1.01
CA SER A 377 18.52 -4.70 2.13
C SER A 377 19.58 -5.54 2.84
N PRO A 378 20.63 -4.95 3.44
CA PRO A 378 21.46 -5.64 4.42
C PRO A 378 20.73 -5.94 5.74
N TYR A 379 19.65 -5.22 6.05
CA TYR A 379 18.87 -5.39 7.27
C TYR A 379 17.59 -6.18 6.97
N VAL A 380 17.70 -7.46 6.65
CA VAL A 380 16.54 -8.33 6.32
C VAL A 380 15.89 -9.02 7.53
N GLN A 381 16.58 -9.08 8.67
CA GLN A 381 16.04 -9.71 9.87
C GLN A 381 14.85 -8.91 10.40
N ARG A 382 13.73 -9.61 10.61
CA ARG A 382 12.49 -9.09 11.19
C ARG A 382 11.97 -10.05 12.25
N PHE A 383 10.93 -9.64 12.97
CA PHE A 383 10.34 -10.44 14.04
C PHE A 383 8.83 -10.48 13.91
N VAL A 384 8.25 -11.59 14.37
CA VAL A 384 6.81 -11.76 14.63
C VAL A 384 6.62 -12.27 16.06
N ARG A 385 5.38 -12.26 16.56
CA ARG A 385 5.05 -12.82 17.88
C ARG A 385 5.30 -14.34 17.93
N ARG A 386 5.62 -14.85 19.13
CA ARG A 386 5.67 -16.27 19.47
C ARG A 386 4.77 -16.59 20.70
N PRO A 387 3.86 -17.59 20.62
CA PRO A 387 3.43 -18.26 19.40
C PRO A 387 2.75 -17.27 18.43
N GLY A 388 2.71 -17.63 17.15
CA GLY A 388 1.93 -16.87 16.17
C GLY A 388 0.43 -16.98 16.45
N PHE A 389 -0.38 -16.14 15.81
CA PHE A 389 -1.83 -16.18 15.90
C PHE A 389 -2.44 -17.45 15.29
N ASP A 390 -3.43 -18.03 15.98
CA ASP A 390 -4.24 -19.12 15.45
C ASP A 390 -4.98 -18.67 14.18
N GLY A 391 -4.98 -19.53 13.16
CA GLY A 391 -5.60 -19.26 11.86
C GLY A 391 -4.78 -18.38 10.91
N VAL A 392 -3.77 -17.65 11.40
CA VAL A 392 -2.91 -16.83 10.52
C VAL A 392 -1.82 -17.68 9.88
N GLU A 393 -1.75 -17.65 8.55
CA GLU A 393 -0.78 -18.40 7.77
C GLU A 393 0.49 -17.57 7.49
N TYR A 394 1.58 -17.85 8.19
CA TYR A 394 2.85 -17.16 7.99
C TYR A 394 3.63 -17.76 6.81
N GLN A 395 3.64 -17.06 5.67
CA GLN A 395 4.14 -17.59 4.39
C GLN A 395 5.08 -16.63 3.64
N PRO A 396 6.15 -17.13 3.00
CA PRO A 396 6.55 -18.53 2.95
C PRO A 396 7.28 -18.95 4.24
N SER A 397 6.88 -20.09 4.82
CA SER A 397 7.37 -20.54 6.14
C SER A 397 8.88 -20.79 6.22
N ILE A 398 9.53 -21.05 5.07
CA ILE A 398 10.98 -21.22 4.97
C ILE A 398 11.77 -20.00 5.50
N ARG A 399 11.17 -18.79 5.50
CA ARG A 399 11.83 -17.56 6.00
C ARG A 399 12.13 -17.59 7.49
N PHE A 400 11.52 -18.49 8.27
CA PHE A 400 11.86 -18.68 9.67
C PHE A 400 13.13 -19.51 9.91
N SER A 401 13.66 -20.16 8.87
CA SER A 401 14.78 -21.11 8.97
C SER A 401 16.04 -20.62 8.25
N LEU A 402 16.00 -19.42 7.65
CA LEU A 402 17.10 -18.83 6.88
C LEU A 402 18.04 -17.99 7.76
#